data_AF-A0A674B8Q5-F1
#
_entry.id   AF-A0A674B8Q5-F1
#
_cell.length_a   1.000
_cell.length_b   1.000
_cell.length_c   1.000
_cell.angle_alpha   90.00
_cell.angle_beta   90.00
_cell.angle_gamma   90.00
#
_symmetry.space_group_name_H-M   'P 1'
#
loop_
_entity.id
_entity.type
_entity.pdbx_description
1 polymer ?
#
loop_
_entity_poly.entity_id
_entity_poly.type
_entity_poly.pdbx_seq_one_letter_code
_entity_poly.pdbx_strand_id
1 'polypeptide(L)'
;MGWIKGEGEIEDSYKISKIAAHVPGLVVYNTFTNDTPYAENFHGVLLVADVSDISAGKLSKVIVGDEISQYFVVIEELAVARTIIFSPNTWELCERDNIAIDPIENERAVKVRYIKREPSFSLEKYQDSIGTSVEHEKVTRDCVRRASRLMSNAEFEKTLQKYIMKTVLQKPLEYLSEMRLATIVFVNMQFRGGESDQEQCMTVHQAAIGIGQQIVKHHGRVNKVFMLDKGCTFLCLFGLPGDKQEDKCAHALQAAYGVHELCQKEIPNLKTVSVGVTTGPMFCGVVGHPVRHEYIVIGRKVNLAARLMMHYPGVVSCDSVTCYYSKLPPFYFNELPKKAMKGVKNPGVLYQFMTNKHQM
;
A
#
# COMPACT_ATOMS: atom_id res chain seq x y z
N MET A 1 24.38 22.84 1.38
CA MET A 1 24.88 21.48 1.74
C MET A 1 24.75 20.63 0.49
N GLY A 2 25.88 20.24 -0.07
CA GLY A 2 25.95 19.54 -1.36
C GLY A 2 25.35 18.15 -1.27
N TRP A 3 24.59 17.79 -2.30
CA TRP A 3 24.16 16.43 -2.55
C TRP A 3 25.41 15.61 -2.86
N ILE A 4 25.67 14.56 -2.09
CA ILE A 4 26.59 13.51 -2.51
C ILE A 4 25.90 12.86 -3.71
N LYS A 5 26.37 13.16 -4.92
CA LYS A 5 26.05 12.36 -6.10
C LYS A 5 26.53 10.95 -5.76
N GLY A 6 25.61 10.00 -5.63
CA GLY A 6 25.98 8.59 -5.58
C GLY A 6 26.70 8.26 -6.88
N GLU A 7 27.96 7.85 -6.80
CA GLU A 7 28.65 7.21 -7.91
C GLU A 7 27.85 5.97 -8.30
N GLY A 8 27.28 5.98 -9.51
CA GLY A 8 26.39 4.93 -9.99
C GLY A 8 25.21 5.39 -10.84
N GLU A 9 25.27 6.54 -11.52
CA GLU A 9 24.44 6.72 -12.71
C GLU A 9 24.87 5.68 -13.75
N ILE A 10 24.10 4.60 -13.85
CA ILE A 10 24.27 3.59 -14.91
C ILE A 10 23.84 4.27 -16.22
N GLU A 11 24.81 4.89 -16.90
CA GLU A 11 24.64 5.58 -18.19
C GLU A 11 24.01 4.66 -19.26
N ASP A 12 24.09 3.34 -19.10
CA ASP A 12 23.52 2.32 -19.99
C ASP A 12 22.38 1.48 -19.37
N SER A 13 21.49 2.09 -18.58
CA SER A 13 20.32 1.34 -18.06
C SER A 13 19.18 1.29 -19.08
N TYR A 14 18.81 0.08 -19.53
CA TYR A 14 17.63 -0.15 -20.36
C TYR A 14 16.36 0.39 -19.68
N LYS A 15 15.38 0.83 -20.50
CA LYS A 15 14.08 1.35 -20.03
C LYS A 15 13.38 0.43 -19.03
N ILE A 16 13.47 -0.89 -19.24
CA ILE A 16 12.91 -1.89 -18.35
C ILE A 16 13.53 -1.88 -16.95
N SER A 17 14.82 -1.55 -16.80
CA SER A 17 15.47 -1.42 -15.48
C SER A 17 14.91 -0.24 -14.68
N LYS A 18 14.59 0.88 -15.35
CA LYS A 18 13.95 2.04 -14.73
C LYS A 18 12.53 1.71 -14.28
N ILE A 19 11.77 0.98 -15.11
CA ILE A 19 10.44 0.47 -14.76
C ILE A 19 10.52 -0.49 -13.56
N ALA A 20 11.48 -1.42 -13.56
CA ALA A 20 11.67 -2.37 -12.48
C ALA A 20 12.03 -1.69 -11.15
N ALA A 21 12.63 -0.49 -11.15
CA ALA A 21 12.89 0.29 -9.94
C ALA A 21 11.60 0.58 -9.13
N HIS A 22 10.44 0.62 -9.79
CA HIS A 22 9.15 0.84 -9.14
C HIS A 22 8.49 -0.41 -8.53
N VAL A 23 8.98 -1.59 -8.90
CA VAL A 23 8.31 -2.88 -8.64
C VAL A 23 9.19 -3.71 -7.71
N PRO A 24 8.67 -4.44 -6.70
CA PRO A 24 9.49 -5.30 -5.85
C PRO A 24 10.06 -6.51 -6.60
N GLY A 25 11.17 -7.08 -6.09
CA GLY A 25 11.79 -8.29 -6.64
C GLY A 25 10.83 -9.47 -6.76
N LEU A 26 9.91 -9.61 -5.81
CA LEU A 26 8.87 -10.65 -5.77
C LEU A 26 7.94 -10.64 -7.01
N VAL A 27 7.80 -9.50 -7.67
CA VAL A 27 7.04 -9.39 -8.93
C VAL A 27 8.00 -9.43 -10.12
N VAL A 28 9.16 -8.75 -10.05
CA VAL A 28 10.14 -8.73 -11.15
C VAL A 28 10.69 -10.11 -11.50
N TYR A 29 10.91 -10.97 -10.52
CA TYR A 29 11.47 -12.30 -10.75
C TYR A 29 10.43 -13.41 -10.78
N ASN A 30 9.15 -13.04 -10.72
CA ASN A 30 8.06 -14.00 -10.79
C ASN A 30 7.95 -14.59 -12.21
N THR A 31 7.69 -15.88 -12.30
CA THR A 31 7.26 -16.51 -13.56
C THR A 31 5.81 -16.11 -13.83
N PHE A 32 5.56 -15.27 -14.83
CA PHE A 32 4.22 -14.77 -15.20
C PHE A 32 3.36 -15.82 -15.94
N THR A 33 3.43 -17.08 -15.53
CA THR A 33 2.73 -18.20 -16.17
C THR A 33 1.32 -18.44 -15.63
N ASN A 34 0.94 -17.77 -14.54
CA ASN A 34 -0.33 -18.00 -13.86
C ASN A 34 -1.39 -16.98 -14.29
N ASP A 35 -2.62 -17.45 -14.49
CA ASP A 35 -3.78 -16.59 -14.77
C ASP A 35 -4.11 -15.70 -13.55
N THR A 36 -4.62 -14.49 -13.80
CA THR A 36 -5.08 -13.59 -12.74
C THR A 36 -6.58 -13.81 -12.49
N PRO A 37 -7.03 -13.96 -11.22
CA PRO A 37 -6.24 -13.84 -9.99
C PRO A 37 -5.56 -15.15 -9.58
N TYR A 38 -4.42 -15.04 -8.91
CA TYR A 38 -3.77 -16.17 -8.26
C TYR A 38 -3.21 -15.79 -6.89
N ALA A 39 -3.17 -16.78 -6.01
CA ALA A 39 -2.51 -16.71 -4.71
C ALA A 39 -1.36 -17.72 -4.68
N GLU A 40 -0.22 -17.29 -4.16
CA GLU A 40 0.95 -18.14 -3.97
C GLU A 40 1.39 -18.07 -2.51
N ASN A 41 1.62 -19.23 -1.92
CA ASN A 41 2.00 -19.37 -0.52
C ASN A 41 3.48 -19.73 -0.41
N PHE A 42 4.21 -18.98 0.41
CA PHE A 42 5.61 -19.25 0.72
C PHE A 42 5.92 -18.92 2.19
N HIS A 43 7.06 -19.38 2.67
CA HIS A 43 7.57 -19.03 3.99
C HIS A 43 8.60 -17.92 3.85
N GLY A 44 8.59 -16.98 4.78
CA GLY A 44 9.56 -15.89 4.78
C GLY A 44 9.61 -15.10 6.07
N VAL A 45 10.55 -14.16 6.11
CA VAL A 45 10.66 -13.16 7.17
C VAL A 45 10.32 -11.80 6.55
N LEU A 46 9.37 -11.10 7.17
CA LEU A 46 8.91 -9.78 6.80
C LEU A 46 9.47 -8.76 7.80
N LEU A 47 10.16 -7.74 7.28
CA LEU A 47 10.60 -6.58 8.05
C LEU A 47 9.73 -5.38 7.66
N VAL A 48 9.12 -4.74 8.65
CA VAL A 48 8.30 -3.55 8.44
C VAL A 48 8.97 -2.36 9.11
N ALA A 49 9.20 -1.33 8.30
CA ALA A 49 10.06 -0.19 8.62
C ALA A 49 9.29 1.13 8.58
N ASP A 50 8.10 1.16 9.17
CA ASP A 50 7.53 2.42 9.70
C ASP A 50 7.93 2.58 11.19
N VAL A 51 8.27 1.44 11.77
CA VAL A 51 8.20 1.11 13.18
C VAL A 51 8.81 -0.30 13.24
N SER A 52 9.98 -0.52 13.82
CA SER A 52 10.80 -1.72 13.56
C SER A 52 10.15 -3.03 14.04
N ASP A 53 9.31 -3.67 13.23
CA ASP A 53 8.73 -4.97 13.56
C ASP A 53 9.26 -6.04 12.59
N ILE A 54 9.61 -7.20 13.13
CA ILE A 54 10.04 -8.38 12.37
C ILE A 54 9.03 -9.49 12.62
N SER A 55 8.30 -9.86 11.57
CA SER A 55 7.35 -10.98 11.59
C SER A 55 7.85 -12.11 10.71
N ALA A 56 7.83 -13.35 11.21
CA ALA A 56 8.18 -14.55 10.48
C ALA A 56 7.00 -15.52 10.47
N GLY A 57 6.75 -16.18 9.34
CA GLY A 57 5.63 -17.12 9.21
C GLY A 57 5.24 -17.41 7.76
N LYS A 58 4.04 -17.98 7.58
CA LYS A 58 3.43 -18.16 6.26
C LYS A 58 3.05 -16.78 5.73
N LEU A 59 3.62 -16.40 4.59
CA LEU A 59 3.29 -15.19 3.85
C LEU A 59 2.52 -15.58 2.59
N SER A 60 1.50 -14.80 2.27
CA SER A 60 0.74 -14.97 1.04
C SER A 60 0.96 -13.75 0.16
N LYS A 61 1.41 -13.99 -1.08
CA LYS A 61 1.41 -12.97 -2.14
C LYS A 61 0.14 -13.15 -2.96
N VAL A 62 -0.58 -12.06 -3.10
CA VAL A 62 -1.80 -12.01 -3.92
C VAL A 62 -1.59 -11.01 -5.05
N ILE A 63 -1.83 -11.43 -6.28
CA ILE A 63 -1.85 -10.54 -7.46
C ILE A 63 -3.28 -10.40 -7.96
N VAL A 64 -3.75 -9.15 -8.01
CA VAL A 64 -5.13 -8.77 -8.34
C VAL A 64 -5.14 -7.60 -9.31
N GLY A 65 -6.26 -7.35 -9.97
CA GLY A 65 -6.39 -6.31 -10.99
C GLY A 65 -6.84 -6.86 -12.34
N ASP A 66 -6.85 -6.00 -13.35
CA ASP A 66 -7.32 -6.30 -14.71
C ASP A 66 -6.15 -6.35 -15.72
N GLU A 67 -6.47 -6.39 -17.00
CA GLU A 67 -5.48 -6.41 -18.08
C GLU A 67 -4.61 -5.14 -18.14
N ILE A 68 -5.08 -4.04 -17.55
CA ILE A 68 -4.51 -2.70 -17.64
C ILE A 68 -3.72 -2.35 -16.38
N SER A 69 -4.19 -2.77 -15.20
CA SER A 69 -3.62 -2.42 -13.89
C SER A 69 -3.61 -3.63 -12.97
N GLN A 70 -2.44 -3.96 -12.43
CA GLN A 70 -2.23 -5.06 -11.49
C GLN A 70 -1.64 -4.53 -10.17
N TYR A 71 -1.98 -5.18 -9.06
CA TYR A 71 -1.53 -4.84 -7.73
C TYR A 71 -1.03 -6.11 -7.04
N PHE A 72 0.05 -5.97 -6.25
CA PHE A 72 0.52 -7.04 -5.38
C PHE A 72 0.19 -6.70 -3.93
N VAL A 73 -0.16 -7.70 -3.15
CA VAL A 73 -0.57 -7.54 -1.75
C VAL A 73 0.13 -8.59 -0.89
N VAL A 74 0.60 -8.16 0.29
CA VAL A 74 1.17 -8.98 1.36
C VAL A 74 0.38 -8.68 2.65
N ILE A 75 0.14 -9.67 3.51
CA ILE A 75 -0.74 -9.60 4.70
C ILE A 75 0.08 -9.44 6.00
N GLU A 76 -0.37 -8.59 6.95
CA GLU A 76 0.38 -8.18 8.17
C GLU A 76 -0.49 -7.67 9.35
N GLU A 77 0.09 -7.57 10.57
CA GLU A 77 -0.40 -6.88 11.80
C GLU A 77 0.68 -5.92 12.40
N LEU A 78 0.23 -4.80 13.00
CA LEU A 78 0.95 -3.55 13.38
C LEU A 78 1.83 -3.55 14.69
N ALA A 79 2.83 -2.63 14.83
CA ALA A 79 3.35 -2.16 16.16
C ALA A 79 3.90 -0.69 16.29
N VAL A 80 4.77 -0.39 17.29
CA VAL A 80 5.19 0.98 17.81
C VAL A 80 6.70 1.32 17.69
N ALA A 81 7.06 2.57 17.34
CA ALA A 81 8.39 3.02 16.89
C ALA A 81 9.57 2.86 17.89
N ARG A 82 10.79 2.69 17.33
CA ARG A 82 12.14 2.60 17.97
C ARG A 82 12.46 1.30 18.72
N THR A 83 11.67 0.26 18.52
CA THR A 83 11.88 -1.04 19.15
C THR A 83 11.81 -2.10 18.09
N ILE A 84 12.73 -3.08 18.11
CA ILE A 84 12.58 -4.28 17.28
C ILE A 84 11.58 -5.20 17.99
N ILE A 85 10.41 -5.45 17.41
CA ILE A 85 9.43 -6.38 17.99
C ILE A 85 9.38 -7.65 17.14
N PHE A 86 9.46 -8.79 17.82
CA PHE A 86 9.26 -10.09 17.21
C PHE A 86 7.81 -10.51 17.42
N SER A 87 7.15 -10.88 16.32
CA SER A 87 5.86 -11.58 16.42
C SER A 87 6.04 -12.90 17.19
N PRO A 88 4.95 -13.50 17.72
CA PRO A 88 5.03 -14.76 18.45
C PRO A 88 5.74 -15.86 17.64
N ASN A 89 5.47 -15.92 16.34
CA ASN A 89 6.11 -16.88 15.44
C ASN A 89 7.59 -16.56 15.19
N THR A 90 7.97 -15.29 15.03
CA THR A 90 9.39 -14.91 14.93
C THR A 90 10.15 -15.36 16.17
N TRP A 91 9.59 -15.12 17.36
CA TRP A 91 10.23 -15.52 18.61
C TRP A 91 10.35 -17.04 18.76
N GLU A 92 9.41 -17.80 18.21
CA GLU A 92 9.46 -19.26 18.18
C GLU A 92 10.52 -19.81 17.22
N LEU A 93 10.70 -19.19 16.07
CA LEU A 93 11.59 -19.66 15.01
C LEU A 93 13.02 -19.10 15.11
N CYS A 94 13.27 -18.10 15.94
CA CYS A 94 14.59 -17.47 16.08
C CYS A 94 15.55 -18.22 17.02
N GLU A 95 16.85 -17.88 16.93
CA GLU A 95 17.87 -18.33 17.89
C GLU A 95 17.73 -17.63 19.25
N ARG A 96 16.79 -18.09 20.07
CA ARG A 96 16.45 -17.50 21.38
C ARG A 96 17.65 -17.32 22.31
N ASP A 97 18.62 -18.23 22.25
CA ASP A 97 19.83 -18.16 23.07
C ASP A 97 20.67 -16.92 22.76
N ASN A 98 20.62 -16.43 21.52
CA ASN A 98 21.40 -15.31 21.05
C ASN A 98 20.68 -13.95 21.20
N ILE A 99 19.41 -13.93 21.61
CA ILE A 99 18.60 -12.70 21.62
C ILE A 99 18.14 -12.40 23.04
N ALA A 100 18.38 -11.18 23.51
CA ALA A 100 17.83 -10.68 24.76
C ALA A 100 16.53 -9.91 24.50
N ILE A 101 15.48 -10.20 25.26
CA ILE A 101 14.14 -9.64 25.06
C ILE A 101 13.57 -9.04 26.35
N ASP A 102 12.66 -8.09 26.19
CA ASP A 102 11.69 -7.67 27.20
C ASP A 102 10.30 -8.23 26.80
N PRO A 103 9.57 -8.90 27.70
CA PRO A 103 8.21 -9.32 27.42
C PRO A 103 7.29 -8.10 27.29
N ILE A 104 6.29 -8.21 26.42
CA ILE A 104 5.23 -7.20 26.27
C ILE A 104 4.04 -7.66 27.12
N GLU A 105 3.51 -6.77 27.96
CA GLU A 105 2.43 -7.11 28.88
C GLU A 105 1.16 -7.53 28.11
N ASN A 106 0.61 -8.71 28.46
CA ASN A 106 -0.57 -9.31 27.82
C ASN A 106 -0.43 -9.64 26.33
N GLU A 107 0.79 -9.67 25.79
CA GLU A 107 1.05 -10.07 24.40
C GLU A 107 2.05 -11.23 24.34
N ARG A 108 1.91 -12.10 23.32
CA ARG A 108 2.89 -13.14 23.03
C ARG A 108 4.08 -12.63 22.21
N ALA A 109 3.98 -11.40 21.69
CA ALA A 109 5.07 -10.72 21.01
C ALA A 109 6.14 -10.30 22.03
N VAL A 110 7.38 -10.17 21.56
CA VAL A 110 8.51 -9.81 22.43
C VAL A 110 9.29 -8.65 21.85
N LYS A 111 9.79 -7.77 22.72
CA LYS A 111 10.64 -6.66 22.34
C LYS A 111 12.10 -7.09 22.41
N VAL A 112 12.84 -7.00 21.31
CA VAL A 112 14.28 -7.27 21.26
C VAL A 112 15.04 -6.10 21.88
N ARG A 113 15.93 -6.41 22.83
CA ARG A 113 16.83 -5.45 23.48
C ARG A 113 18.18 -5.38 22.77
N TYR A 114 18.83 -6.52 22.63
CA TYR A 114 20.15 -6.65 22.01
C TYR A 114 20.40 -8.11 21.59
N ILE A 115 21.34 -8.28 20.68
CA ILE A 115 21.90 -9.58 20.31
C ILE A 115 23.07 -9.85 21.27
N LYS A 116 23.07 -11.00 21.94
CA LYS A 116 24.01 -11.32 23.03
C LYS A 116 25.40 -11.61 22.53
N ARG A 117 25.53 -12.28 21.37
CA ARG A 117 26.81 -12.59 20.75
C ARG A 117 27.05 -11.62 19.62
N GLU A 118 28.20 -10.96 19.61
CA GLU A 118 28.65 -10.30 18.39
C GLU A 118 28.77 -11.36 17.29
N PRO A 119 28.31 -11.06 16.06
CA PRO A 119 28.41 -12.00 14.96
C PRO A 119 29.87 -12.33 14.70
N SER A 120 30.31 -13.52 15.11
CA SER A 120 31.67 -14.04 14.88
C SER A 120 31.82 -14.60 13.45
N PHE A 121 31.01 -14.12 12.51
CA PHE A 121 31.05 -14.51 11.12
C PHE A 121 31.58 -13.34 10.29
N SER A 122 32.39 -13.65 9.28
CA SER A 122 32.72 -12.67 8.26
C SER A 122 31.43 -12.35 7.50
N LEU A 123 31.04 -11.07 7.47
CA LEU A 123 29.89 -10.61 6.69
C LEU A 123 29.99 -11.07 5.23
N GLU A 124 31.19 -11.05 4.67
CA GLU A 124 31.47 -11.50 3.30
C GLU A 124 31.19 -13.01 3.14
N LYS A 125 31.72 -13.85 4.04
CA LYS A 125 31.43 -15.30 4.02
C LYS A 125 29.97 -15.62 4.28
N TYR A 126 29.31 -14.83 5.11
CA TYR A 126 27.88 -14.99 5.40
C TYR A 126 27.02 -14.58 4.20
N GLN A 127 27.35 -13.47 3.52
CA GLN A 127 26.72 -13.06 2.26
C GLN A 127 26.90 -14.12 1.17
N ASP A 128 28.11 -14.69 1.04
CA ASP A 128 28.37 -15.79 0.10
C ASP A 128 27.54 -17.05 0.43
N SER A 129 27.32 -17.31 1.73
CA SER A 129 26.50 -18.44 2.20
C SER A 129 24.98 -18.20 2.10
N ILE A 130 24.48 -16.96 2.24
CA ILE A 130 23.07 -16.62 2.01
C ILE A 130 22.76 -16.63 0.50
N GLY A 131 23.74 -16.28 -0.34
CA GLY A 131 23.63 -16.28 -1.79
C GLY A 131 23.29 -17.64 -2.41
N THR A 132 23.31 -18.74 -1.64
CA THR A 132 22.80 -20.05 -2.07
C THR A 132 21.31 -20.27 -1.81
N SER A 133 20.70 -19.55 -0.86
CA SER A 133 19.28 -19.69 -0.49
C SER A 133 18.39 -18.55 -0.99
N VAL A 134 18.98 -17.42 -1.38
CA VAL A 134 18.26 -16.28 -1.98
C VAL A 134 18.58 -16.22 -3.47
N GLU A 135 17.73 -16.85 -4.29
CA GLU A 135 17.96 -17.08 -5.74
C GLU A 135 18.21 -15.81 -6.59
N HIS A 136 17.95 -14.63 -6.04
CA HIS A 136 17.98 -13.35 -6.77
C HIS A 136 18.95 -12.30 -6.20
N GLU A 137 19.65 -12.61 -5.09
CA GLU A 137 20.59 -11.71 -4.41
C GLU A 137 22.04 -12.21 -4.45
N LYS A 138 22.52 -12.67 -5.60
CA LYS A 138 23.96 -12.55 -5.88
C LYS A 138 24.27 -11.07 -6.12
N VAL A 139 24.25 -10.29 -5.05
CA VAL A 139 24.66 -8.87 -5.01
C VAL A 139 26.14 -8.87 -5.36
N THR A 140 26.47 -8.71 -6.64
CA THR A 140 27.85 -8.37 -7.03
C THR A 140 28.19 -7.02 -6.39
N ARG A 141 29.43 -6.83 -5.92
CA ARG A 141 29.88 -5.60 -5.21
C ARG A 141 29.41 -4.28 -5.87
N ASP A 142 29.17 -4.28 -7.19
CA ASP A 142 28.78 -3.10 -7.98
C ASP A 142 27.26 -3.00 -8.28
N CYS A 143 26.41 -3.86 -7.71
CA CYS A 143 24.98 -3.87 -8.05
C CYS A 143 24.09 -4.24 -6.86
N VAL A 144 23.48 -3.21 -6.27
CA VAL A 144 22.53 -3.32 -5.14
C VAL A 144 21.28 -4.14 -5.51
N ARG A 145 20.91 -4.17 -6.80
CA ARG A 145 19.71 -4.86 -7.27
C ARG A 145 19.88 -5.41 -8.66
N ARG A 146 19.78 -6.73 -8.82
CA ARG A 146 19.91 -7.43 -10.12
C ARG A 146 18.95 -6.90 -11.20
N ALA A 147 17.80 -6.34 -10.80
CA ALA A 147 16.82 -5.72 -11.70
C ALA A 147 17.38 -4.50 -12.46
N SER A 148 18.44 -3.86 -11.96
CA SER A 148 19.12 -2.75 -12.64
C SER A 148 19.84 -3.20 -13.92
N ARG A 149 20.12 -4.51 -14.06
CA ARG A 149 20.80 -5.12 -15.22
C ARG A 149 19.84 -5.89 -16.13
N LEU A 150 18.54 -5.64 -16.05
CA LEU A 150 17.58 -6.28 -16.97
C LEU A 150 17.87 -5.87 -18.41
N MET A 151 17.94 -6.85 -19.30
CA MET A 151 18.03 -6.61 -20.74
C MET A 151 16.67 -6.21 -21.31
N SER A 152 16.69 -5.47 -22.42
CA SER A 152 15.46 -5.07 -23.12
C SER A 152 14.56 -6.27 -23.43
N ASN A 153 13.30 -6.20 -23.00
CA ASN A 153 12.27 -7.17 -23.31
C ASN A 153 10.91 -6.47 -23.30
N ALA A 154 10.31 -6.29 -24.48
CA ALA A 154 9.10 -5.49 -24.65
C ALA A 154 7.85 -6.10 -23.99
N GLU A 155 7.73 -7.42 -23.98
CA GLU A 155 6.60 -8.12 -23.37
C GLU A 155 6.68 -8.05 -21.84
N PHE A 156 7.89 -8.25 -21.31
CA PHE A 156 8.12 -8.12 -19.88
C PHE A 156 7.98 -6.66 -19.41
N GLU A 157 8.45 -5.69 -20.21
CA GLU A 157 8.24 -4.27 -19.95
C GLU A 157 6.75 -3.93 -19.83
N LYS A 158 5.93 -4.38 -20.79
CA LYS A 158 4.46 -4.18 -20.75
C LYS A 158 3.83 -4.81 -19.51
N THR A 159 4.33 -5.97 -19.08
CA THR A 159 3.84 -6.65 -17.88
C THR A 159 4.15 -5.84 -16.62
N LEU A 160 5.38 -5.36 -16.46
CA LEU A 160 5.77 -4.55 -15.30
C LEU A 160 5.04 -3.20 -15.25
N GLN A 161 4.76 -2.60 -16.41
CA GLN A 161 4.01 -1.33 -16.50
C GLN A 161 2.62 -1.41 -15.87
N LYS A 162 1.98 -2.59 -15.82
CA LYS A 162 0.67 -2.78 -15.17
C LYS A 162 0.70 -2.52 -13.66
N TYR A 163 1.86 -2.65 -13.02
CA TYR A 163 2.06 -2.41 -11.59
C TYR A 163 2.42 -0.96 -11.26
N ILE A 164 2.53 -0.10 -12.28
CA ILE A 164 2.97 1.28 -12.13
C ILE A 164 1.82 2.20 -12.52
N MET A 165 1.51 3.15 -11.65
CA MET A 165 0.48 4.14 -11.92
C MET A 165 0.78 4.89 -13.22
N LYS A 166 -0.19 4.99 -14.13
CA LYS A 166 -0.03 5.61 -15.46
C LYS A 166 0.62 7.00 -15.43
N THR A 167 0.30 7.82 -14.43
CA THR A 167 0.89 9.16 -14.24
C THR A 167 2.41 9.11 -14.10
N VAL A 168 2.95 8.06 -13.48
CA VAL A 168 4.40 7.85 -13.30
C VAL A 168 5.05 7.43 -14.62
N LEU A 169 4.36 6.64 -15.44
CA LEU A 169 4.85 6.21 -16.75
C LEU A 169 4.87 7.34 -17.79
N GLN A 170 3.99 8.33 -17.65
CA GLN A 170 3.78 9.39 -18.65
C GLN A 170 4.62 10.65 -18.42
N LYS A 171 5.19 10.83 -17.22
CA LYS A 171 5.88 12.06 -16.84
C LYS A 171 7.28 11.78 -16.29
N PRO A 172 8.26 12.66 -16.55
CA PRO A 172 9.57 12.54 -15.90
C PRO A 172 9.43 12.68 -14.38
N LEU A 173 10.25 11.92 -13.64
CA LEU A 173 10.18 11.83 -12.16
C LEU A 173 10.30 13.19 -11.47
N GLU A 174 11.06 14.12 -12.04
CA GLU A 174 11.26 15.49 -11.53
C GLU A 174 9.94 16.29 -11.46
N TYR A 175 9.00 16.02 -12.36
CA TYR A 175 7.68 16.70 -12.41
C TYR A 175 6.62 16.01 -11.55
N LEU A 176 6.97 14.89 -10.91
CA LEU A 176 6.04 14.13 -10.08
C LEU A 176 6.10 14.53 -8.61
N SER A 177 7.14 15.25 -8.19
CA SER A 177 7.37 15.69 -6.82
C SER A 177 6.82 17.11 -6.60
N GLU A 178 5.64 17.21 -6.01
CA GLU A 178 5.01 18.50 -5.72
C GLU A 178 4.16 18.48 -4.43
N MET A 179 4.04 19.65 -3.80
CA MET A 179 3.00 19.88 -2.79
C MET A 179 1.71 20.26 -3.51
N ARG A 180 0.65 19.45 -3.34
CA ARG A 180 -0.59 19.62 -4.07
C ARG A 180 -1.81 19.53 -3.16
N LEU A 181 -2.82 20.33 -3.49
CA LEU A 181 -4.17 20.13 -2.98
C LEU A 181 -4.80 18.93 -3.72
N ALA A 182 -4.94 17.80 -3.06
CA ALA A 182 -5.54 16.60 -3.62
C ALA A 182 -6.61 16.02 -2.68
N THR A 183 -7.38 15.06 -3.18
CA THR A 183 -8.39 14.33 -2.40
C THR A 183 -7.99 12.86 -2.31
N ILE A 184 -7.94 12.36 -1.07
CA ILE A 184 -7.67 10.96 -0.74
C ILE A 184 -8.99 10.24 -0.55
N VAL A 185 -9.09 9.06 -1.14
CA VAL A 185 -10.16 8.10 -0.86
C VAL A 185 -9.49 6.81 -0.37
N PHE A 186 -9.78 6.46 0.87
CA PHE A 186 -9.32 5.22 1.50
C PHE A 186 -10.50 4.27 1.62
N VAL A 187 -10.43 3.10 0.99
CA VAL A 187 -11.49 2.08 1.03
C VAL A 187 -10.97 0.91 1.85
N ASN A 188 -11.65 0.54 2.92
CA ASN A 188 -11.35 -0.66 3.71
C ASN A 188 -12.49 -1.67 3.57
N MET A 189 -12.15 -2.87 3.14
CA MET A 189 -13.06 -4.01 3.00
C MET A 189 -12.69 -5.07 4.01
N GLN A 190 -13.57 -5.34 4.97
CA GLN A 190 -13.37 -6.40 5.96
C GLN A 190 -14.04 -7.67 5.49
N PHE A 191 -13.32 -8.79 5.54
CA PHE A 191 -13.87 -10.12 5.26
C PHE A 191 -14.77 -10.60 6.40
N ARG A 192 -15.64 -11.58 6.14
CA ARG A 192 -16.49 -12.18 7.18
C ARG A 192 -15.69 -13.07 8.13
N GLY A 193 -14.59 -13.62 7.66
CA GLY A 193 -13.71 -14.51 8.40
C GLY A 193 -14.06 -15.98 8.11
N GLY A 194 -13.02 -16.82 8.04
CA GLY A 194 -13.14 -18.24 7.70
C GLY A 194 -12.95 -18.55 6.22
N GLU A 195 -12.77 -17.54 5.37
CA GLU A 195 -12.44 -17.71 3.96
C GLU A 195 -11.00 -18.22 3.80
N SER A 196 -10.81 -19.14 2.85
CA SER A 196 -9.49 -19.60 2.41
C SER A 196 -8.71 -18.51 1.66
N ASP A 197 -7.39 -18.66 1.56
CA ASP A 197 -6.52 -17.75 0.79
C ASP A 197 -7.04 -17.54 -0.65
N GLN A 198 -7.59 -18.60 -1.27
CA GLN A 198 -8.14 -18.55 -2.62
C GLN A 198 -9.45 -17.76 -2.69
N GLU A 199 -10.35 -17.93 -1.72
CA GLU A 199 -11.61 -17.17 -1.66
C GLU A 199 -11.36 -15.69 -1.39
N GLN A 200 -10.40 -15.38 -0.50
CA GLN A 200 -9.96 -14.01 -0.28
C GLN A 200 -9.35 -13.42 -1.55
N CYS A 201 -8.50 -14.17 -2.26
CA CYS A 201 -7.91 -13.76 -3.52
C CYS A 201 -8.98 -13.41 -4.57
N MET A 202 -9.99 -14.26 -4.77
CA MET A 202 -11.12 -14.01 -5.66
C MET A 202 -11.93 -12.77 -5.22
N THR A 203 -12.16 -12.61 -3.92
CA THR A 203 -12.89 -11.47 -3.36
C THR A 203 -12.15 -10.16 -3.60
N VAL A 204 -10.84 -10.13 -3.34
CA VAL A 204 -10.01 -8.94 -3.60
C VAL A 204 -9.91 -8.66 -5.09
N HIS A 205 -9.83 -9.68 -5.94
CA HIS A 205 -9.83 -9.52 -7.40
C HIS A 205 -11.09 -8.85 -7.91
N GLN A 206 -12.27 -9.37 -7.54
CA GLN A 206 -13.55 -8.79 -7.92
C GLN A 206 -13.66 -7.33 -7.44
N ALA A 207 -13.24 -7.07 -6.19
CA ALA A 207 -13.19 -5.72 -5.66
C ALA A 207 -12.21 -4.82 -6.41
N ALA A 208 -11.02 -5.28 -6.76
CA ALA A 208 -10.02 -4.49 -7.47
C ALA A 208 -10.52 -4.02 -8.84
N ILE A 209 -11.25 -4.89 -9.56
CA ILE A 209 -11.90 -4.53 -10.83
C ILE A 209 -13.00 -3.49 -10.60
N GLY A 210 -13.95 -3.77 -9.70
CA GLY A 210 -15.08 -2.87 -9.44
C GLY A 210 -14.65 -1.49 -8.91
N ILE A 211 -13.73 -1.49 -7.95
CA ILE A 211 -13.13 -0.26 -7.40
C ILE A 211 -12.37 0.49 -8.50
N GLY A 212 -11.52 -0.21 -9.26
CA GLY A 212 -10.77 0.38 -10.36
C GLY A 212 -11.68 1.11 -11.35
N GLN A 213 -12.77 0.46 -11.78
CA GLN A 213 -13.77 1.03 -12.68
C GLN A 213 -14.45 2.28 -12.10
N GLN A 214 -14.93 2.24 -10.85
CA GLN A 214 -15.57 3.40 -10.21
C GLN A 214 -14.59 4.56 -10.05
N ILE A 215 -13.37 4.29 -9.60
CA ILE A 215 -12.34 5.31 -9.40
C ILE A 215 -11.95 5.96 -10.74
N VAL A 216 -11.73 5.17 -11.79
CA VAL A 216 -11.38 5.69 -13.13
C VAL A 216 -12.53 6.46 -13.77
N LYS A 217 -13.77 5.97 -13.64
CA LYS A 217 -14.99 6.66 -14.13
C LYS A 217 -15.10 8.09 -13.59
N HIS A 218 -14.64 8.31 -12.36
CA HIS A 218 -14.63 9.60 -11.69
C HIS A 218 -13.25 10.31 -11.74
N HIS A 219 -12.39 9.91 -12.68
CA HIS A 219 -11.07 10.51 -12.93
C HIS A 219 -10.05 10.38 -11.77
N GLY A 220 -10.27 9.45 -10.85
CA GLY A 220 -9.29 9.07 -9.84
C GLY A 220 -8.30 8.01 -10.33
N ARG A 221 -7.32 7.67 -9.48
CA ARG A 221 -6.40 6.55 -9.68
C ARG A 221 -6.27 5.75 -8.39
N VAL A 222 -6.21 4.43 -8.51
CA VAL A 222 -5.75 3.57 -7.40
C VAL A 222 -4.23 3.67 -7.34
N ASN A 223 -3.69 4.00 -6.17
CA ASN A 223 -2.25 4.15 -5.95
C ASN A 223 -1.66 2.91 -5.26
N LYS A 224 -2.32 2.40 -4.22
CA LYS A 224 -1.87 1.21 -3.48
C LYS A 224 -3.04 0.34 -3.09
N VAL A 225 -2.77 -0.97 -3.03
CA VAL A 225 -3.64 -1.98 -2.44
C VAL A 225 -2.79 -2.74 -1.44
N PHE A 226 -3.27 -2.88 -0.21
CA PHE A 226 -2.54 -3.56 0.85
C PHE A 226 -3.51 -4.13 1.87
N MET A 227 -3.10 -5.16 2.60
CA MET A 227 -3.94 -5.79 3.63
C MET A 227 -3.63 -5.17 4.99
N LEU A 228 -4.67 -4.98 5.79
CA LEU A 228 -4.60 -4.53 7.18
C LEU A 228 -5.41 -5.51 8.03
N ASP A 229 -4.77 -6.16 9.00
CA ASP A 229 -5.34 -7.12 9.96
C ASP A 229 -6.38 -8.10 9.37
N LYS A 230 -7.65 -7.67 9.22
CA LYS A 230 -8.80 -8.47 8.77
C LYS A 230 -9.44 -7.97 7.47
N GLY A 231 -8.75 -7.15 6.69
CA GLY A 231 -9.32 -6.54 5.50
C GLY A 231 -8.32 -6.09 4.45
N CYS A 232 -8.85 -5.80 3.27
CA CYS A 232 -8.10 -5.24 2.16
C CYS A 232 -8.38 -3.74 2.03
N THR A 233 -7.32 -2.96 1.93
CA THR A 233 -7.37 -1.50 1.84
C THR A 233 -6.89 -1.02 0.48
N PHE A 234 -7.66 -0.11 -0.12
CA PHE A 234 -7.30 0.61 -1.33
C PHE A 234 -7.06 2.07 -0.99
N LEU A 235 -5.91 2.60 -1.43
CA LEU A 235 -5.59 4.02 -1.43
C LEU A 235 -5.82 4.56 -2.85
N CYS A 236 -6.79 5.44 -2.99
CA CYS A 236 -7.14 6.09 -4.24
C CYS A 236 -6.93 7.62 -4.15
N LEU A 237 -6.54 8.21 -5.27
CA LEU A 237 -6.09 9.60 -5.37
C LEU A 237 -6.89 10.35 -6.44
N PHE A 238 -7.29 11.57 -6.12
CA PHE A 238 -7.98 12.48 -7.03
C PHE A 238 -7.26 13.82 -7.10
N GLY A 239 -7.16 14.35 -8.33
CA GLY A 239 -6.43 15.58 -8.62
C GLY A 239 -4.91 15.37 -8.56
N LEU A 240 -4.39 14.33 -9.22
CA LEU A 240 -2.96 14.06 -9.37
C LEU A 240 -2.28 15.06 -10.33
N PRO A 241 -0.93 15.11 -10.40
CA PRO A 241 -0.22 15.98 -11.33
C PRO A 241 -0.65 15.74 -12.78
N GLY A 242 -1.30 16.72 -13.41
CA GLY A 242 -1.85 16.62 -14.78
C GLY A 242 -3.37 16.51 -14.83
N ASP A 243 -4.01 16.07 -13.75
CA ASP A 243 -5.46 16.09 -13.58
C ASP A 243 -5.86 17.35 -12.79
N LYS A 244 -6.06 18.46 -13.52
CA LYS A 244 -6.67 19.68 -12.97
C LYS A 244 -8.17 19.63 -13.25
N GLN A 245 -8.94 19.16 -12.27
CA GLN A 245 -10.39 19.24 -12.30
C GLN A 245 -10.89 20.04 -11.10
N GLU A 246 -11.86 20.94 -11.36
CA GLU A 246 -12.45 21.79 -10.33
C GLU A 246 -13.31 20.97 -9.36
N ASP A 247 -14.04 19.97 -9.86
CA ASP A 247 -15.04 19.19 -9.08
C ASP A 247 -14.50 17.89 -8.48
N LYS A 248 -13.18 17.79 -8.29
CA LYS A 248 -12.50 16.57 -7.78
C LYS A 248 -13.07 16.05 -6.46
N CYS A 249 -13.59 16.92 -5.59
CA CYS A 249 -14.17 16.53 -4.30
C CYS A 249 -15.54 15.87 -4.48
N ALA A 250 -16.38 16.40 -5.37
CA ALA A 250 -17.67 15.79 -5.71
C ALA A 250 -17.47 14.43 -6.38
N HIS A 251 -16.56 14.35 -7.35
CA HIS A 251 -16.21 13.09 -8.02
C HIS A 251 -15.63 12.05 -7.05
N ALA A 252 -14.75 12.46 -6.12
CA ALA A 252 -14.22 11.55 -5.11
C ALA A 252 -15.31 11.00 -4.19
N LEU A 253 -16.27 11.84 -3.75
CA LEU A 253 -17.40 11.40 -2.92
C LEU A 253 -18.34 10.47 -3.68
N GLN A 254 -18.67 10.79 -4.93
CA GLN A 254 -19.49 9.94 -5.80
C GLN A 254 -18.82 8.59 -6.06
N ALA A 255 -17.53 8.58 -6.36
CA ALA A 255 -16.76 7.35 -6.54
C ALA A 255 -16.71 6.53 -5.26
N ALA A 256 -16.46 7.17 -4.11
CA ALA A 256 -16.44 6.53 -2.81
C ALA A 256 -17.78 5.85 -2.48
N TYR A 257 -18.90 6.52 -2.77
CA TYR A 257 -20.23 5.95 -2.58
C TYR A 257 -20.53 4.82 -3.58
N GLY A 258 -20.16 4.99 -4.86
CA GLY A 258 -20.31 3.94 -5.87
C GLY A 258 -19.51 2.68 -5.51
N VAL A 259 -18.29 2.84 -5.00
CA VAL A 259 -17.47 1.75 -4.47
C VAL A 259 -18.14 1.09 -3.27
N HIS A 260 -18.60 1.87 -2.30
CA HIS A 260 -19.25 1.37 -1.09
C HIS A 260 -20.47 0.51 -1.43
N GLU A 261 -21.37 1.00 -2.29
CA GLU A 261 -22.56 0.29 -2.75
C GLU A 261 -22.21 -0.97 -3.57
N LEU A 262 -21.26 -0.86 -4.52
CA LEU A 262 -20.83 -1.98 -5.36
C LEU A 262 -20.28 -3.11 -4.50
N CYS A 263 -19.32 -2.81 -3.63
CA CYS A 263 -18.69 -3.82 -2.79
C CYS A 263 -19.70 -4.44 -1.80
N GLN A 264 -20.64 -3.66 -1.27
CA GLN A 264 -21.65 -4.17 -0.34
C GLN A 264 -22.72 -5.05 -1.02
N LYS A 265 -23.08 -4.77 -2.27
CA LYS A 265 -24.13 -5.49 -3.00
C LYS A 265 -23.60 -6.70 -3.79
N GLU A 266 -22.44 -6.55 -4.41
CA GLU A 266 -21.94 -7.50 -5.42
C GLU A 266 -20.90 -8.48 -4.85
N ILE A 267 -20.36 -8.22 -3.65
CA ILE A 267 -19.28 -9.02 -3.05
C ILE A 267 -19.73 -9.63 -1.71
N PRO A 268 -20.34 -10.82 -1.72
CA PRO A 268 -21.02 -11.39 -0.55
C PRO A 268 -20.09 -11.75 0.61
N ASN A 269 -18.80 -11.99 0.34
CA ASN A 269 -17.81 -12.37 1.36
C ASN A 269 -17.33 -11.18 2.20
N LEU A 270 -17.78 -9.97 1.90
CA LEU A 270 -17.47 -8.80 2.71
C LEU A 270 -18.43 -8.69 3.90
N LYS A 271 -17.86 -8.45 5.08
CA LYS A 271 -18.59 -8.11 6.29
C LYS A 271 -18.97 -6.64 6.31
N THR A 272 -18.02 -5.78 5.95
CA THR A 272 -18.18 -4.34 6.07
C THR A 272 -17.25 -3.64 5.08
N VAL A 273 -17.77 -2.61 4.42
CA VAL A 273 -17.01 -1.71 3.56
C VAL A 273 -17.07 -0.31 4.16
N SER A 274 -15.93 0.31 4.36
CA SER A 274 -15.82 1.61 5.04
C SER A 274 -14.92 2.51 4.20
N VAL A 275 -15.34 3.75 3.97
CA VAL A 275 -14.61 4.67 3.09
C VAL A 275 -14.33 5.97 3.83
N GLY A 276 -13.07 6.41 3.79
CA GLY A 276 -12.63 7.69 4.34
C GLY A 276 -12.18 8.62 3.22
N VAL A 277 -12.78 9.80 3.12
CA VAL A 277 -12.48 10.80 2.08
C VAL A 277 -11.99 12.09 2.72
N THR A 278 -10.83 12.59 2.32
CA THR A 278 -10.33 13.87 2.84
C THR A 278 -9.65 14.68 1.77
N THR A 279 -9.68 16.01 1.92
CA THR A 279 -9.07 16.94 0.97
C THR A 279 -8.13 17.89 1.70
N GLY A 280 -6.96 18.12 1.12
CA GLY A 280 -6.03 19.13 1.62
C GLY A 280 -4.64 19.03 1.00
N PRO A 281 -3.69 19.85 1.49
CA PRO A 281 -2.33 19.83 0.99
C PRO A 281 -1.62 18.55 1.40
N MET A 282 -0.95 17.92 0.44
CA MET A 282 -0.11 16.74 0.66
C MET A 282 1.09 16.79 -0.29
N PHE A 283 2.16 16.13 0.14
CA PHE A 283 3.28 15.84 -0.73
C PHE A 283 2.90 14.65 -1.61
N CYS A 284 3.09 14.79 -2.91
CA CYS A 284 3.00 13.69 -3.86
C CYS A 284 4.36 13.59 -4.57
N GLY A 285 4.94 12.40 -4.69
CA GLY A 285 6.23 12.26 -5.34
C GLY A 285 6.79 10.85 -5.33
N VAL A 286 7.86 10.65 -6.09
CA VAL A 286 8.59 9.39 -6.13
C VAL A 286 9.66 9.40 -5.04
N VAL A 287 9.59 8.44 -4.11
CA VAL A 287 10.45 8.39 -2.93
C VAL A 287 11.05 7.01 -2.78
N GLY A 288 12.33 6.98 -2.44
CA GLY A 288 13.11 5.76 -2.21
C GLY A 288 14.51 5.88 -2.81
N HIS A 289 15.17 4.73 -2.94
CA HIS A 289 16.48 4.61 -3.54
C HIS A 289 16.39 4.67 -5.08
N PRO A 290 17.42 5.16 -5.82
CA PRO A 290 17.40 5.18 -7.29
C PRO A 290 17.06 3.84 -7.95
N VAL A 291 17.46 2.71 -7.35
CA VAL A 291 17.13 1.35 -7.85
C VAL A 291 15.88 0.73 -7.23
N ARG A 292 15.23 1.42 -6.27
CA ARG A 292 13.98 0.99 -5.62
C ARG A 292 13.23 2.17 -5.00
N HIS A 293 12.18 2.63 -5.68
CA HIS A 293 11.38 3.78 -5.23
C HIS A 293 9.92 3.63 -5.65
N GLU A 294 9.00 4.34 -4.99
CA GLU A 294 7.57 4.29 -5.31
C GLU A 294 6.97 5.68 -5.36
N TYR A 295 5.89 5.84 -6.13
CA TYR A 295 5.07 7.04 -6.03
C TYR A 295 4.24 6.97 -4.75
N ILE A 296 4.51 7.90 -3.85
CA ILE A 296 3.86 7.99 -2.55
C ILE A 296 3.14 9.32 -2.38
N VAL A 297 2.14 9.31 -1.52
CA VAL A 297 1.48 10.51 -1.01
C VAL A 297 1.64 10.59 0.50
N ILE A 298 2.08 11.73 1.00
CA ILE A 298 2.30 11.96 2.44
C ILE A 298 1.55 13.23 2.85
N GLY A 299 0.75 13.11 3.90
CA GLY A 299 0.12 14.29 4.50
C GLY A 299 -0.81 13.95 5.65
N ARG A 300 -1.13 14.97 6.46
CA ARG A 300 -2.07 14.83 7.58
C ARG A 300 -3.45 14.35 7.13
N LYS A 301 -3.88 14.75 5.93
CA LYS A 301 -5.15 14.34 5.33
C LYS A 301 -5.14 12.87 4.91
N VAL A 302 -4.02 12.37 4.37
CA VAL A 302 -3.83 10.93 4.10
C VAL A 302 -4.08 10.12 5.38
N ASN A 303 -3.44 10.51 6.48
CA ASN A 303 -3.60 9.85 7.78
C ASN A 303 -5.03 9.98 8.33
N LEU A 304 -5.65 11.15 8.18
CA LEU A 304 -7.04 11.36 8.60
C LEU A 304 -7.98 10.42 7.84
N ALA A 305 -7.89 10.32 6.51
CA ALA A 305 -8.72 9.41 5.72
C ALA A 305 -8.55 7.94 6.15
N ALA A 306 -7.32 7.50 6.42
CA ALA A 306 -7.05 6.17 6.96
C ALA A 306 -7.71 5.95 8.34
N ARG A 307 -7.77 6.99 9.18
CA ARG A 307 -8.51 6.90 10.46
C ARG A 307 -10.01 6.92 10.26
N LEU A 308 -10.53 7.71 9.33
CA LEU A 308 -11.96 7.78 9.05
C LEU A 308 -12.54 6.41 8.66
N MET A 309 -11.92 5.69 7.73
CA MET A 309 -12.38 4.36 7.32
C MET A 309 -12.33 3.31 8.44
N MET A 310 -11.48 3.50 9.46
CA MET A 310 -11.35 2.57 10.59
C MET A 310 -12.30 2.90 11.74
N HIS A 311 -12.54 4.20 12.01
CA HIS A 311 -13.35 4.66 13.14
C HIS A 311 -14.83 4.83 12.80
N TYR A 312 -15.19 4.88 11.52
CA TYR A 312 -16.57 4.95 11.04
C TYR A 312 -16.85 3.75 10.10
N PRO A 313 -16.99 2.54 10.67
CA PRO A 313 -17.19 1.34 9.86
C PRO A 313 -18.54 1.37 9.15
N GLY A 314 -18.57 0.87 7.91
CA GLY A 314 -19.80 0.67 7.14
C GLY A 314 -20.33 1.91 6.44
N VAL A 315 -19.64 3.05 6.49
CA VAL A 315 -20.11 4.31 5.90
C VAL A 315 -19.04 4.95 5.01
N VAL A 316 -19.49 5.86 4.13
CA VAL A 316 -18.62 6.83 3.46
C VAL A 316 -18.53 8.07 4.34
N SER A 317 -17.34 8.32 4.89
CA SER A 317 -17.08 9.43 5.79
C SER A 317 -16.12 10.43 5.16
N CYS A 318 -16.32 11.72 5.41
CA CYS A 318 -15.46 12.78 4.90
C CYS A 318 -15.22 13.91 5.91
N ASP A 319 -14.16 14.69 5.67
CA ASP A 319 -13.89 15.88 6.46
C ASP A 319 -14.64 17.12 5.96
N SER A 320 -14.67 18.18 6.78
CA SER A 320 -15.32 19.44 6.44
C SER A 320 -14.75 20.12 5.19
N VAL A 321 -13.48 19.88 4.88
CA VAL A 321 -12.80 20.46 3.72
C VAL A 321 -13.31 19.82 2.44
N THR A 322 -13.44 18.49 2.40
CA THR A 322 -14.07 17.75 1.30
C THR A 322 -15.52 18.15 1.16
N CYS A 323 -16.28 18.23 2.25
CA CYS A 323 -17.68 18.67 2.23
C CYS A 323 -17.82 20.05 1.58
N TYR A 324 -17.05 21.04 2.06
CA TYR A 324 -17.08 22.40 1.55
C TYR A 324 -16.69 22.49 0.06
N TYR A 325 -15.56 21.88 -0.32
CA TYR A 325 -15.08 21.94 -1.71
C TYR A 325 -15.85 21.04 -2.67
N SER A 326 -16.71 20.13 -2.18
CA SER A 326 -17.59 19.34 -3.05
C SER A 326 -18.67 20.19 -3.72
N LYS A 327 -19.04 21.33 -3.12
CA LYS A 327 -20.18 22.18 -3.53
C LYS A 327 -21.51 21.41 -3.64
N LEU A 328 -21.59 20.20 -3.07
CA LEU A 328 -22.81 19.41 -3.06
C LEU A 328 -23.78 19.97 -1.99
N PRO A 329 -25.11 19.85 -2.21
CA PRO A 329 -26.09 20.32 -1.24
C PRO A 329 -25.92 19.69 0.16
N PRO A 330 -26.21 20.42 1.26
CA PRO A 330 -26.04 19.91 2.62
C PRO A 330 -26.81 18.63 2.94
N PHE A 331 -27.93 18.37 2.27
CA PHE A 331 -28.73 17.16 2.51
C PHE A 331 -28.04 15.84 2.10
N TYR A 332 -26.92 15.89 1.38
CA TYR A 332 -26.07 14.73 1.12
C TYR A 332 -25.16 14.38 2.32
N PHE A 333 -25.14 15.20 3.37
CA PHE A 333 -24.19 15.09 4.47
C PHE A 333 -24.89 15.05 5.83
N ASN A 334 -24.58 14.02 6.61
CA ASN A 334 -24.97 13.93 8.02
C ASN A 334 -23.74 14.11 8.90
N GLU A 335 -23.81 14.96 9.93
CA GLU A 335 -22.70 15.10 10.88
C GLU A 335 -22.47 13.78 11.65
N LEU A 336 -21.21 13.37 11.73
CA LEU A 336 -20.78 12.16 12.45
C LEU A 336 -20.37 12.49 13.88
N PRO A 337 -20.62 11.57 14.84
CA PRO A 337 -20.20 11.75 16.22
C PRO A 337 -18.67 11.82 16.31
N LYS A 338 -18.16 12.73 17.16
CA LYS A 338 -16.72 12.89 17.39
C LYS A 338 -16.14 11.63 18.05
N LYS A 339 -15.05 11.12 17.48
CA LYS A 339 -14.28 9.99 18.02
C LYS A 339 -12.82 10.38 18.17
N ALA A 340 -12.20 9.96 19.27
CA ALA A 340 -10.76 10.08 19.44
C ALA A 340 -10.06 9.11 18.48
N MET A 341 -9.09 9.61 17.71
CA MET A 341 -8.38 8.84 16.69
C MET A 341 -6.87 8.97 16.91
N LYS A 342 -6.16 7.83 16.92
CA LYS A 342 -4.71 7.80 17.17
C LYS A 342 -3.97 8.67 16.14
N GLY A 343 -3.17 9.62 16.64
CA GLY A 343 -2.34 10.50 15.81
C GLY A 343 -3.08 11.66 15.14
N VAL A 344 -4.37 11.85 15.40
CA VAL A 344 -5.16 12.97 14.86
C VAL A 344 -5.52 13.95 15.97
N LYS A 345 -5.06 15.20 15.84
CA LYS A 345 -5.45 16.29 16.73
C LYS A 345 -6.51 17.13 16.02
N ASN A 346 -7.64 17.39 16.69
CA ASN A 346 -8.72 18.25 16.22
C ASN A 346 -9.16 17.95 14.77
N PRO A 347 -9.85 16.83 14.51
CA PRO A 347 -10.26 16.45 13.16
C PRO A 347 -11.25 17.43 12.50
N GLY A 348 -11.83 18.36 13.27
CA GLY A 348 -12.93 19.20 12.83
C GLY A 348 -14.26 18.47 12.88
N VAL A 349 -15.26 19.03 12.19
CA VAL A 349 -16.53 18.35 11.95
C VAL A 349 -16.33 17.31 10.84
N LEU A 350 -16.87 16.13 11.06
CA LEU A 350 -16.81 15.01 10.12
C LEU A 350 -18.22 14.68 9.66
N TYR A 351 -18.36 14.23 8.42
CA TYR A 351 -19.65 13.99 7.80
C TYR A 351 -19.71 12.58 7.24
N GLN A 352 -20.89 11.98 7.29
CA GLN A 352 -21.25 10.83 6.46
C GLN A 352 -21.82 11.37 5.16
N PHE A 353 -21.27 10.92 4.03
CA PHE A 353 -21.80 11.20 2.71
C PHE A 353 -22.81 10.11 2.32
N MET A 354 -23.97 10.52 1.85
CA MET A 354 -25.04 9.62 1.41
C MET A 354 -25.66 10.16 0.13
N THR A 355 -25.92 9.31 -0.87
CA THR A 355 -26.76 9.72 -2.00
C THR A 355 -28.22 9.40 -1.67
N ASN A 356 -29.09 10.41 -1.67
CA ASN A 356 -30.50 10.23 -1.36
C ASN A 356 -31.14 9.10 -2.19
N LYS A 357 -31.67 8.07 -1.50
CA LYS A 357 -32.75 7.20 -2.00
C LYS A 357 -34.10 7.94 -1.98
N HIS A 358 -34.12 9.19 -2.41
CA HIS A 358 -35.35 9.97 -2.62
C HIS A 358 -35.51 10.32 -4.09
N GLN A 359 -35.45 9.28 -4.92
CA GLN A 359 -36.54 8.98 -5.84
C GLN A 359 -36.96 7.55 -5.49
N MET A 360 -38.17 7.43 -4.91
CA MET A 360 -38.85 6.15 -4.73
C MET A 360 -39.09 5.48 -6.09
#